data_AF-A0A7Y5NSM4-F1
#
_entry.id   AF-A0A7Y5NSM4-F1
#
_cell.length_a   1.000
_cell.length_b   1.000
_cell.length_c   1.000
_cell.angle_alpha   90.00
_cell.angle_beta   90.00
_cell.angle_gamma   90.00
#
_symmetry.space_group_name_H-M   'P 1'
#
loop_
_entity.id
_entity.type
_entity.pdbx_description
1 polymer ?
#
loop_
_entity_poly.entity_id
_entity_poly.type
_entity_poly.pdbx_seq_one_letter_code
_entity_poly.pdbx_strand_id
1 'polypeptide(L)' 'MAQQKSCGKHTELASNESVRVTQCPCGTVHLTFAANGVTLRLPETALKNVTRAVMTALDKVEERQQAAIN' A
#
# COMPACT_ATOMS: atom_id res chain seq x y z
N MET A 1 16.96 0.89 -13.85
CA MET A 1 15.63 1.45 -13.52
C MET A 1 14.58 0.43 -13.95
N ALA A 2 13.64 0.05 -13.09
CA ALA A 2 12.64 -0.97 -13.42
C ALA A 2 11.82 -0.54 -14.63
N GLN A 3 11.89 -1.30 -15.71
CA GLN A 3 11.27 -0.96 -16.98
C GLN A 3 9.74 -0.83 -16.81
N GLN A 4 9.22 0.37 -17.04
CA GLN A 4 7.79 0.69 -16.99
C GLN A 4 7.10 0.07 -18.21
N LYS A 5 6.87 -1.25 -18.20
CA LYS A 5 5.96 -1.87 -19.16
C LYS A 5 4.55 -1.36 -18.86
N SER A 6 3.88 -0.82 -19.88
CA SER A 6 2.46 -0.51 -19.79
C SER A 6 1.70 -1.79 -19.49
N CYS A 7 0.93 -1.75 -18.42
CA CYS A 7 0.13 -2.87 -17.96
C CYS A 7 -1.31 -2.70 -18.45
N GLY A 8 -1.99 -3.82 -18.70
CA GLY A 8 -3.36 -3.83 -19.20
C GLY A 8 -4.38 -3.28 -18.19
N LYS A 9 -5.67 -3.57 -18.43
CA LYS A 9 -6.75 -3.12 -17.54
C LYS A 9 -6.55 -3.68 -16.12
N HIS A 10 -6.52 -2.79 -15.13
CA HIS A 10 -6.37 -3.17 -13.73
C HIS A 10 -7.72 -3.47 -13.10
N THR A 11 -7.75 -4.46 -12.20
CA THR A 11 -8.91 -4.76 -11.36
C THR A 11 -8.75 -4.05 -10.03
N GLU A 12 -9.73 -3.25 -9.62
CA GLU A 12 -9.70 -2.65 -8.29
C GLU A 12 -10.00 -3.69 -7.22
N LEU A 13 -9.16 -3.74 -6.18
CA LEU A 13 -9.31 -4.67 -5.06
C LEU A 13 -9.91 -3.98 -3.83
N ALA A 14 -9.44 -2.75 -3.56
CA ALA A 14 -9.90 -1.94 -2.45
C ALA A 14 -9.59 -0.46 -2.70
N SER A 15 -10.38 0.45 -2.17
CA SER A 15 -10.11 1.88 -2.21
C SER A 15 -10.69 2.58 -1.00
N ASN A 16 -9.96 3.57 -0.48
CA ASN A 16 -10.47 4.58 0.45
C ASN A 16 -9.91 5.96 0.06
N GLU A 17 -10.16 6.97 0.90
CA GLU A 17 -9.73 8.35 0.65
C GLU A 17 -8.20 8.51 0.60
N SER A 18 -7.45 7.59 1.21
CA SER A 18 -5.99 7.66 1.32
C SER A 18 -5.27 6.82 0.28
N VAL A 19 -5.82 5.67 -0.10
CA VAL A 19 -5.16 4.70 -0.98
C VAL A 19 -6.15 3.95 -1.87
N ARG A 20 -5.74 3.73 -3.12
CA ARG A 20 -6.39 2.86 -4.07
C ARG A 20 -5.49 1.66 -4.38
N VAL A 21 -6.03 0.46 -4.24
CA VAL A 21 -5.32 -0.81 -4.47
C VAL A 21 -5.90 -1.50 -5.68
N THR A 22 -5.06 -1.77 -6.68
CA THR A 22 -5.48 -2.45 -7.91
C THR A 22 -4.55 -3.60 -8.26
N GLN A 23 -5.09 -4.68 -8.82
CA GLN A 23 -4.33 -5.80 -9.34
C GLN A 23 -4.07 -5.63 -10.83
N CYS A 24 -2.80 -5.68 -11.20
CA CYS A 24 -2.37 -5.71 -12.58
C CYS A 24 -2.47 -7.14 -13.15
N PRO A 25 -2.91 -7.32 -14.41
CA PRO A 25 -2.84 -8.62 -15.10
C PRO A 25 -1.41 -9.18 -15.20
N CYS A 26 -0.41 -8.33 -15.02
CA CYS A 26 1.01 -8.68 -14.96
C CYS A 26 1.44 -9.36 -13.64
N GLY A 27 0.52 -9.59 -12.70
CA GLY A 27 0.78 -10.29 -11.43
C GLY A 27 1.28 -9.39 -10.30
N THR A 28 1.39 -8.08 -10.51
CA THR A 28 1.73 -7.11 -9.45
C THR A 28 0.51 -6.37 -8.94
N VAL A 29 0.58 -5.90 -7.71
CA VAL A 29 -0.42 -5.02 -7.09
C VAL A 29 0.10 -3.59 -7.10
N HIS A 30 -0.77 -2.66 -7.44
CA HIS A 30 -0.49 -1.23 -7.46
C HIS A 30 -1.21 -0.56 -6.30
N LEU A 31 -0.46 0.18 -5.48
CA LEU A 31 -0.98 1.07 -4.45
C LEU A 31 -0.81 2.50 -4.92
N THR A 32 -1.91 3.18 -5.19
CA THR A 32 -1.92 4.60 -5.53
C THR A 32 -2.32 5.40 -4.28
N PHE A 33 -1.40 6.20 -3.76
CA PHE A 33 -1.65 7.09 -2.63
C PHE A 33 -2.29 8.39 -3.12
N ALA A 34 -3.46 8.71 -2.59
CA ALA A 34 -4.19 9.92 -2.97
C ALA A 34 -3.46 11.19 -2.54
N ALA A 35 -2.79 11.16 -1.38
CA ALA A 35 -2.15 12.33 -0.77
C ALA A 35 -1.03 12.96 -1.64
N ASN A 36 -0.34 12.16 -2.44
CA ASN A 36 0.81 12.61 -3.23
C ASN A 36 0.80 12.10 -4.68
N GLY A 37 -0.23 11.35 -5.08
CA GLY A 37 -0.34 10.74 -6.41
C GLY A 37 0.67 9.63 -6.70
N VAL A 38 1.49 9.21 -5.72
CA VAL A 38 2.51 8.19 -5.92
C VAL A 38 1.85 6.83 -6.08
N THR A 39 2.26 6.09 -7.12
CA THR A 39 1.84 4.70 -7.31
C THR A 39 3.02 3.76 -7.10
N LEU A 40 2.90 2.88 -6.11
CA LEU A 40 3.85 1.81 -5.86
C LEU A 40 3.39 0.54 -6.56
N ARG A 41 4.28 -0.10 -7.30
CA ARG A 41 4.04 -1.40 -7.93
C ARG A 41 4.85 -2.47 -7.20
N LEU A 42 4.15 -3.44 -6.62
CA LEU A 42 4.74 -4.47 -5.77
C LEU A 42 4.24 -5.86 -6.19
N PRO A 43 5.02 -6.94 -6.04
CA PRO A 43 4.45 -8.28 -6.03
C PRO A 43 3.54 -8.48 -4.80
N GLU A 44 2.60 -9.42 -4.89
CA GLU A 44 1.66 -9.72 -3.79
C GLU A 44 2.35 -10.08 -2.47
N THR A 45 3.47 -10.81 -2.55
CA THR A 45 4.27 -11.19 -1.38
C THR A 45 4.86 -9.97 -0.66
N ALA A 46 5.32 -8.97 -1.42
CA ALA A 46 5.83 -7.72 -0.85
C ALA A 46 4.68 -6.90 -0.24
N LEU A 47 3.51 -6.85 -0.87
CA LEU A 47 2.34 -6.17 -0.30
C LEU A 47 1.98 -6.73 1.08
N LYS A 48 1.91 -8.07 1.21
CA LYS A 48 1.60 -8.73 2.49
C LYS A 48 2.59 -8.35 3.60
N ASN A 49 3.88 -8.29 3.27
CA ASN A 49 4.91 -7.92 4.23
C ASN A 49 4.84 -6.43 4.62
N VAL A 50 4.61 -5.54 3.64
CA VAL A 50 4.41 -4.11 3.88
C VAL A 50 3.20 -3.87 4.76
N THR A 51 2.05 -4.49 4.47
CA THR A 51 0.83 -4.33 5.27
C THR A 51 1.06 -4.76 6.72
N ARG A 52 1.71 -5.90 6.95
CA ARG A 52 2.05 -6.35 8.32
C ARG A 52 2.94 -5.36 9.05
N ALA A 53 3.98 -4.86 8.40
CA ALA A 53 4.88 -3.88 9.01
C ALA A 53 4.16 -2.56 9.32
N VAL A 54 3.27 -2.10 8.44
CA VAL A 54 2.46 -0.89 8.65
C VAL A 54 1.49 -1.06 9.82
N MET A 55 0.80 -2.20 9.92
CA MET A 55 -0.08 -2.49 11.07
C MET A 55 0.69 -2.46 12.39
N THR A 56 1.83 -3.16 12.46
CA THR A 56 2.70 -3.11 13.66
C THR A 56 3.22 -1.70 13.96
N ALA A 57 3.47 -0.89 12.94
CA ALA A 57 3.87 0.51 13.14
C ALA A 57 2.73 1.35 13.72
N LEU A 58 1.48 1.12 13.28
CA LEU A 58 0.30 1.78 13.83
C LEU A 58 0.12 1.42 15.31
N ASP A 59 0.16 0.13 15.66
CA ASP A 59 0.04 -0.34 17.05
C ASP A 59 1.04 0.40 17.95
N LYS A 60 2.31 0.49 17.52
CA LYS A 60 3.37 1.19 18.28
C LYS A 60 3.18 2.69 18.39
N VAL A 61 2.58 3.33 17.39
CA VAL A 61 2.26 4.76 17.45
C VAL A 61 1.16 5.00 18.48
N GLU A 62 0.13 4.15 18.49
CA GLU A 62 -0.97 4.21 19.46
C GLU A 62 -0.47 3.99 20.89
N GLU A 63 0.38 2.98 21.12
CA GLU A 63 1.04 2.73 22.42
C GLU A 63 1.82 3.96 22.91
N ARG A 64 2.57 4.61 22.02
CA ARG A 64 3.34 5.82 22.37
C ARG A 64 2.44 7.01 22.69
N GLN A 65 1.35 7.19 21.94
CA GLN A 65 0.40 8.26 22.22
C GLN A 65 -0.27 8.06 23.58
N GLN A 66 -0.63 6.83 23.92
CA GLN A 66 -1.25 6.50 25.20
C GLN A 66 -0.28 6.64 26.38
N ALA A 67 1.00 6.32 26.19
CA ALA A 67 2.05 6.54 27.19
C ALA A 67 2.38 8.03 27.40
N ALA A 68 2.10 8.91 26.43
CA ALA A 68 2.33 10.35 26.55
C ALA A 68 1.18 11.10 27.27
N ILE A 69 0.02 10.45 27.44
CA ILE A 69 -1.18 11.03 28.08
C ILE A 69 -1.26 10.65 29.57
N ASN A 70 -0.54 9.62 30.01
CA ASN A 70 -0.43 9.20 31.41
C ASN A 70 0.87 9.69 32.06
#